data_AF-A0A9W3B0W1-F1
#
_entry.id   AF-A0A9W3B0W1-F1
#
_cell.length_a   1.000
_cell.length_b   1.000
_cell.length_c   1.000
_cell.angle_alpha   90.00
_cell.angle_beta   90.00
_cell.angle_gamma   90.00
#
_symmetry.space_group_name_H-M   'P 1'
#
loop_
_entity.id
_entity.type
_entity.pdbx_description
1 polymer ?
#
loop_
_entity_poly.entity_id
_entity_poly.type
_entity_poly.pdbx_seq_one_letter_code
_entity_poly.pdbx_strand_id
1 'polypeptide(L)'
;MCACFSLHGTVTVVALIVLSMCIFCKADIENYDNTERVETIEDYICTQRFKGCKVNYKERSCIEEEFVGCENPFPYKTKRECLRDFRGHGNICEYRKPCRNNGTCSPITTANHVRTFKCECAATGYYGDRCEHKCPKDLSAKEPKMLACLQI
;
A
#
# COMPACT_ATOMS: atom_id res chain seq x y z
N MET A 1 -37.99 0.49 -1.42
CA MET A 1 -39.36 0.78 -1.90
C MET A 1 -39.68 -0.25 -2.98
N CYS A 2 -40.43 -1.31 -2.65
CA CYS A 2 -40.92 -2.29 -3.61
C CYS A 2 -42.39 -2.01 -3.88
N ALA A 3 -42.75 -1.87 -5.16
CA ALA A 3 -44.10 -1.55 -5.59
C ALA A 3 -44.96 -2.84 -5.66
N CYS A 4 -46.10 -2.83 -4.97
CA CYS A 4 -47.17 -3.81 -5.18
C CYS A 4 -48.19 -3.23 -6.15
N PHE A 5 -48.30 -3.82 -7.34
CA PHE A 5 -49.44 -3.58 -8.23
C PHE A 5 -50.63 -4.41 -7.76
N SER A 6 -51.73 -3.74 -7.45
CA SER A 6 -53.03 -4.33 -7.19
C SER A 6 -53.81 -4.36 -8.50
N LEU A 7 -54.22 -5.54 -8.99
CA LEU A 7 -55.28 -5.66 -9.99
C LEU A 7 -56.38 -6.56 -9.44
N HIS A 8 -57.55 -5.96 -9.27
CA HIS A 8 -58.79 -6.58 -8.83
C HIS A 8 -59.34 -7.54 -9.90
N GLY A 9 -59.90 -8.67 -9.44
CA GLY A 9 -61.08 -9.28 -10.06
C GLY A 9 -60.85 -10.50 -10.94
N THR A 10 -60.86 -11.69 -10.35
CA THR A 10 -61.94 -12.70 -10.50
C THR A 10 -61.50 -14.01 -9.83
N VAL A 11 -62.26 -14.37 -8.80
CA VAL A 11 -62.00 -15.48 -7.88
C VAL A 11 -62.34 -16.78 -8.59
N THR A 12 -61.34 -17.59 -8.93
CA THR A 12 -61.41 -19.08 -9.06
C THR A 12 -60.12 -19.72 -9.60
N VAL A 13 -59.00 -18.99 -9.77
CA VAL A 13 -57.67 -19.61 -9.99
C VAL A 13 -56.85 -19.68 -8.69
N VAL A 14 -57.37 -19.11 -7.59
CA VAL A 14 -56.68 -18.98 -6.31
C VAL A 14 -56.52 -20.34 -5.60
N ALA A 15 -57.36 -21.34 -5.86
CA ALA A 15 -57.30 -22.61 -5.15
C ALA A 15 -56.10 -23.50 -5.54
N LEU A 16 -55.52 -23.35 -6.73
CA LEU A 16 -54.35 -24.14 -7.16
C LEU A 16 -53.02 -23.44 -6.90
N ILE A 17 -53.02 -22.12 -6.68
CA ILE A 17 -51.80 -21.38 -6.30
C ILE A 17 -51.56 -21.46 -4.79
N VAL A 18 -52.63 -21.57 -3.98
CA VAL A 18 -52.50 -21.64 -2.51
C VAL A 18 -51.85 -22.96 -2.04
N LEU A 19 -51.97 -24.07 -2.77
CA LEU A 19 -51.20 -25.29 -2.46
C LEU A 19 -49.73 -25.24 -2.92
N SER A 20 -49.37 -24.34 -3.84
CA SER A 20 -47.97 -24.11 -4.23
C SER A 20 -47.27 -23.09 -3.33
N MET A 21 -48.01 -22.27 -2.57
CA MET A 21 -47.45 -21.27 -1.65
C MET A 21 -47.29 -21.78 -0.22
N CYS A 22 -47.87 -22.93 0.14
CA CYS A 22 -47.67 -23.52 1.47
C CYS A 22 -46.41 -24.38 1.61
N ILE A 23 -45.68 -24.67 0.53
CA ILE A 23 -44.41 -25.42 0.59
C ILE A 23 -43.24 -24.53 1.05
N PHE A 24 -43.34 -23.20 0.92
CA PHE A 24 -42.22 -22.29 1.23
C PHE A 24 -42.22 -21.71 2.66
N CYS A 25 -43.12 -22.13 3.55
CA CYS A 25 -43.24 -21.53 4.89
C CYS A 25 -42.89 -22.45 6.08
N LYS A 26 -42.13 -23.54 5.90
CA LYS A 26 -41.64 -24.27 7.08
C LYS A 26 -40.33 -25.03 6.84
N ALA A 27 -39.24 -24.41 7.26
CA ALA A 27 -38.00 -25.00 7.81
C ALA A 27 -36.98 -23.84 7.88
N ASP A 28 -37.07 -23.02 8.92
CA ASP A 28 -36.23 -23.14 10.11
C ASP A 28 -34.73 -22.97 9.78
N ILE A 29 -34.31 -21.70 9.85
CA ILE A 29 -33.04 -21.22 10.43
C ILE A 29 -31.91 -22.25 10.38
N GLU A 30 -31.35 -22.46 9.19
CA GLU A 30 -30.01 -23.04 9.07
C GLU A 30 -29.03 -21.94 8.62
N ASN A 31 -28.33 -21.44 9.63
CA ASN A 31 -26.90 -21.20 9.55
C ASN A 31 -26.45 -20.01 8.70
N TYR A 32 -26.82 -18.80 9.13
CA TYR A 32 -25.95 -17.64 8.96
C TYR A 32 -24.93 -17.65 10.11
N ASP A 33 -23.94 -18.55 10.03
CA ASP A 33 -22.68 -18.37 10.78
C ASP A 33 -21.94 -17.18 10.17
N ASN A 34 -22.39 -15.99 10.54
CA ASN A 34 -21.54 -14.84 10.59
C ASN A 34 -21.26 -14.61 12.06
N THR A 35 -20.48 -15.53 12.64
CA THR A 35 -19.68 -15.22 13.82
C THR A 35 -18.90 -13.98 13.48
N GLU A 36 -19.43 -12.83 13.93
CA GLU A 36 -18.66 -11.64 14.21
C GLU A 36 -17.55 -12.11 15.15
N ARG A 37 -16.41 -12.48 14.56
CA ARG A 37 -15.23 -12.87 15.32
C ARG A 37 -14.89 -11.62 16.11
N VAL A 38 -15.16 -11.66 17.41
CA VAL A 38 -14.61 -10.68 18.34
C VAL A 38 -13.11 -10.72 18.11
N GLU A 39 -12.60 -9.74 17.35
CA GLU A 39 -11.17 -9.56 17.15
C GLU A 39 -10.62 -9.20 18.53
N THR A 40 -10.08 -10.21 19.19
CA THR A 40 -9.49 -10.00 20.50
C THR A 40 -8.25 -9.15 20.30
N ILE A 41 -7.86 -8.36 21.31
CA ILE A 41 -6.62 -7.57 21.26
C ILE A 41 -5.42 -8.47 20.92
N GLU A 42 -5.47 -9.75 21.31
CA GLU A 42 -4.45 -10.76 21.02
C GLU A 42 -4.28 -11.04 19.51
N ASP A 43 -5.33 -10.89 18.70
CA ASP A 43 -5.27 -11.07 17.24
C ASP A 43 -4.48 -9.96 16.53
N TYR A 44 -4.28 -8.82 17.19
CA TYR A 44 -3.50 -7.69 16.69
C TYR A 44 -2.07 -7.64 17.26
N ILE A 45 -1.71 -8.56 18.17
CA ILE A 45 -0.36 -8.65 18.75
C ILE A 45 0.52 -9.48 17.83
N CYS A 46 1.33 -8.81 17.03
CA CYS A 46 2.33 -9.47 16.21
C CYS A 46 3.51 -9.96 17.06
N THR A 47 3.60 -11.27 17.22
CA THR A 47 4.65 -11.94 18.01
C THR A 47 5.77 -12.55 17.16
N GLN A 48 5.75 -12.34 15.84
CA GLN A 48 6.73 -12.92 14.94
C GLN A 48 8.11 -12.29 15.17
N ARG A 49 9.11 -13.16 15.43
CA ARG A 49 10.51 -12.77 15.56
C ARG A 49 11.19 -12.81 14.20
N PHE A 50 11.77 -11.69 13.84
CA PHE A 50 12.65 -11.55 12.69
C PHE A 50 14.08 -11.39 13.17
N LYS A 51 15.00 -11.98 12.41
CA LYS A 51 16.43 -11.78 12.57
C LYS A 51 17.02 -11.44 11.22
N GLY A 52 17.79 -10.38 11.17
CA GLY A 52 18.41 -9.96 9.92
C GLY A 52 19.40 -8.84 10.14
N CYS A 53 19.74 -8.16 9.05
CA CYS A 53 20.75 -7.14 9.01
C CYS A 53 20.25 -5.88 8.31
N LYS A 54 20.67 -4.72 8.82
CA LYS A 54 20.42 -3.39 8.24
C LYS A 54 21.70 -2.55 8.26
N VAL A 55 21.72 -1.47 7.49
CA VAL A 55 22.86 -0.53 7.51
C VAL A 55 22.68 0.50 8.62
N ASN A 56 23.74 0.70 9.40
CA ASN A 56 23.95 1.87 10.22
C ASN A 56 24.66 2.94 9.37
N TYR A 57 23.90 3.94 8.91
CA TYR A 57 24.44 5.00 8.06
C TYR A 57 25.43 5.91 8.78
N LYS A 58 25.29 6.10 10.11
CA LYS A 58 26.20 6.95 10.90
C LYS A 58 27.58 6.31 11.04
N GLU A 59 27.62 5.02 11.35
CA GLU A 59 28.86 4.26 11.55
C GLU A 59 29.39 3.62 10.26
N ARG A 60 28.68 3.81 9.13
CA ARG A 60 28.97 3.17 7.84
C ARG A 60 29.20 1.67 7.98
N SER A 61 28.35 1.03 8.78
CA SER A 61 28.48 -0.37 9.15
C SER A 61 27.17 -1.13 8.87
N CYS A 62 27.26 -2.46 8.83
CA CYS A 62 26.10 -3.33 8.77
C CYS A 62 25.94 -4.00 10.14
N ILE A 63 24.75 -3.89 10.72
CA ILE A 63 24.43 -4.41 12.05
C ILE A 63 23.37 -5.51 11.95
N GLU A 64 23.58 -6.59 12.70
CA GLU A 64 22.62 -7.68 12.83
C GLU A 64 21.79 -7.44 14.08
N GLU A 65 20.48 -7.57 13.94
CA GLU A 65 19.52 -7.29 15.00
C GLU A 65 18.35 -8.29 14.94
N GLU A 66 17.57 -8.32 16.01
CA GLU A 66 16.32 -9.07 16.11
C GLU A 66 15.17 -8.11 16.39
N PHE A 67 13.99 -8.38 15.81
CA PHE A 67 12.81 -7.54 15.94
C PHE A 67 11.56 -8.40 16.08
N VAL A 68 10.61 -7.97 16.91
CA VAL A 68 9.30 -8.61 17.05
C VAL A 68 8.26 -7.69 16.41
N GLY A 69 7.52 -8.20 15.42
CA GLY A 69 6.50 -7.43 14.74
C GLY A 69 5.73 -8.23 13.70
N CYS A 70 4.95 -7.56 12.86
CA CYS A 70 4.11 -8.19 11.84
C CYS A 70 4.87 -8.43 10.53
N GLU A 71 5.81 -7.54 10.23
CA GLU A 71 6.56 -7.53 8.99
C GLU A 71 8.05 -7.56 9.29
N ASN A 72 8.81 -8.20 8.40
CA ASN A 72 10.25 -8.25 8.51
C ASN A 72 10.83 -6.85 8.23
N PRO A 73 11.44 -6.18 9.22
CA PRO A 73 12.03 -4.86 8.97
C PRO A 73 13.42 -4.96 8.34
N PHE A 74 14.01 -6.16 8.27
CA PHE A 74 15.41 -6.34 7.91
C PHE A 74 15.60 -6.54 6.41
N PRO A 75 16.30 -5.61 5.74
CA PRO A 75 16.51 -5.69 4.31
C PRO A 75 17.44 -6.80 3.85
N TYR A 76 18.29 -7.30 4.74
CA TYR A 76 19.22 -8.38 4.42
C TYR A 76 19.09 -9.50 5.44
N LYS A 77 19.29 -10.74 4.99
CA LYS A 77 19.30 -11.89 5.88
C LYS A 77 20.60 -12.00 6.66
N THR A 78 21.72 -11.55 6.08
CA THR A 78 23.06 -11.70 6.67
C THR A 78 23.88 -10.42 6.58
N LYS A 79 24.80 -10.22 7.53
CA LYS A 79 25.77 -9.11 7.46
C LYS A 79 26.62 -9.12 6.20
N ARG A 80 26.98 -10.30 5.67
CA ARG A 80 27.76 -10.42 4.44
C ARG A 80 27.01 -9.89 3.23
N GLU A 81 25.72 -10.17 3.13
CA GLU A 81 24.86 -9.64 2.08
C GLU A 81 24.74 -8.13 2.14
N CYS A 82 24.43 -7.60 3.33
CA CYS A 82 24.43 -6.16 3.60
C CYS A 82 25.75 -5.49 3.20
N LEU A 83 26.89 -6.08 3.61
CA LEU A 83 28.21 -5.53 3.31
C LEU A 83 28.54 -5.59 1.81
N ARG A 84 28.10 -6.61 1.07
CA ARG A 84 28.33 -6.66 -0.38
C ARG A 84 27.56 -5.57 -1.11
N ASP A 85 26.33 -5.30 -0.68
CA ASP A 85 25.50 -4.24 -1.25
C ASP A 85 25.98 -2.84 -0.83
N PHE A 86 26.49 -2.71 0.41
CA PHE A 86 26.92 -1.44 0.98
C PHE A 86 28.38 -1.06 0.66
N ARG A 87 29.29 -2.03 0.43
CA ARG A 87 30.71 -1.74 0.16
C ARG A 87 30.86 -0.98 -1.15
N GLY A 88 31.38 0.25 -1.07
CA GLY A 88 31.64 1.11 -2.24
C GLY A 88 30.43 1.90 -2.73
N HIS A 89 29.23 1.57 -2.23
CA HIS A 89 28.00 2.29 -2.50
C HIS A 89 27.59 3.01 -1.21
N GLY A 90 28.17 4.19 -0.99
CA GLY A 90 27.77 5.09 0.11
C GLY A 90 26.31 5.55 -0.05
N ASN A 91 25.95 6.67 0.56
CA ASN A 91 24.67 7.29 0.25
C ASN A 91 24.60 7.55 -1.27
N ILE A 92 23.64 6.94 -1.96
CA ILE A 92 23.45 7.08 -3.42
C ILE A 92 23.36 8.56 -3.82
N CYS A 93 22.82 9.41 -2.95
CA CYS A 93 22.74 10.85 -3.13
C CYS A 93 24.11 11.55 -3.11
N GLU A 94 25.06 11.06 -2.30
CA GLU A 94 26.41 11.64 -2.22
C GLU A 94 27.31 11.15 -3.35
N TYR A 95 27.28 9.84 -3.62
CA TYR A 95 28.20 9.22 -4.56
C TYR A 95 27.79 9.41 -6.02
N ARG A 96 26.49 9.21 -6.34
CA ARG A 96 25.99 9.31 -7.73
C ARG A 96 25.36 10.65 -8.07
N LYS A 97 25.02 11.47 -7.07
CA LYS A 97 24.30 12.76 -7.23
C LYS A 97 23.21 12.67 -8.31
N PRO A 98 22.20 11.79 -8.14
CA PRO A 98 21.32 11.41 -9.24
C PRO A 98 20.32 12.50 -9.63
N CYS A 99 20.00 13.44 -8.73
CA CYS A 99 19.08 14.55 -8.98
C CYS A 99 19.79 15.69 -9.69
N ARG A 100 19.21 16.16 -10.79
CA ARG A 100 19.73 17.27 -11.62
C ARG A 100 19.12 18.60 -11.17
N ASN A 101 19.66 19.70 -11.71
CA ASN A 101 19.09 21.05 -11.59
C ASN A 101 18.73 21.46 -10.15
N ASN A 102 19.64 21.19 -9.21
CA ASN A 102 19.48 21.49 -7.79
C ASN A 102 18.29 20.78 -7.11
N GLY A 103 17.81 19.66 -7.66
CA GLY A 103 16.85 18.80 -6.96
C GLY A 103 17.43 18.20 -5.68
N THR A 104 16.60 18.11 -4.64
CA THR A 104 16.97 17.51 -3.36
C THR A 104 16.90 15.99 -3.46
N CYS A 105 17.98 15.30 -3.07
CA CYS A 105 18.05 13.85 -3.10
C CYS A 105 17.83 13.23 -1.72
N SER A 106 16.91 12.27 -1.64
CA SER A 106 16.63 11.50 -0.43
C SER A 106 16.80 10.01 -0.73
N PRO A 107 17.67 9.28 0.01
CA PRO A 107 17.76 7.82 -0.13
C PRO A 107 16.46 7.19 0.41
N ILE A 108 15.93 6.21 -0.31
CA ILE A 108 14.72 5.48 0.11
C ILE A 108 14.97 3.97 0.07
N THR A 109 14.24 3.25 0.90
CA THR A 109 14.20 1.78 0.86
C THR A 109 12.78 1.37 0.47
N THR A 110 12.65 0.59 -0.60
CA THR A 110 11.34 0.10 -1.07
C THR A 110 10.83 -1.03 -0.18
N ALA A 111 9.55 -1.40 -0.33
CA ALA A 111 8.95 -2.54 0.38
C ALA A 111 9.72 -3.86 0.18
N ASN A 112 10.33 -4.04 -1.00
CA ASN A 112 11.18 -5.20 -1.29
C ASN A 112 12.62 -5.02 -0.80
N HIS A 113 12.86 -4.08 0.12
CA HIS A 113 14.17 -3.81 0.71
C HIS A 113 15.27 -3.35 -0.25
N VAL A 114 14.92 -3.02 -1.50
CA VAL A 114 15.83 -2.46 -2.49
C VAL A 114 16.13 -1.01 -2.13
N ARG A 115 17.42 -0.67 -2.02
CA ARG A 115 17.90 0.71 -1.88
C ARG A 115 17.74 1.45 -3.18
N THR A 116 17.13 2.63 -3.11
CA THR A 116 17.03 3.54 -4.25
C THR A 116 17.03 4.97 -3.73
N PHE A 117 16.63 5.92 -4.57
CA PHE A 117 16.56 7.33 -4.24
C PHE A 117 15.26 7.93 -4.75
N LYS A 118 14.90 9.08 -4.17
CA LYS A 118 13.86 9.96 -4.67
C LYS A 118 14.44 11.35 -4.86
N CYS A 119 14.08 12.01 -5.94
CA CYS A 119 14.39 13.41 -6.18
C CYS A 119 13.16 14.27 -5.91
N GLU A 120 13.35 15.36 -5.18
CA GLU A 120 12.36 16.40 -4.98
C GLU A 120 12.77 17.62 -5.82
N CYS A 121 11.89 17.99 -6.76
CA CYS A 121 12.16 19.04 -7.75
C CYS A 121 11.40 20.35 -7.45
N ALA A 122 10.64 20.42 -6.35
CA ALA A 122 9.91 21.62 -5.96
C ALA A 122 10.86 22.83 -5.85
N ALA A 123 10.37 24.03 -6.18
CA ALA A 123 11.14 25.28 -6.22
C ALA A 123 12.38 25.31 -7.15
N THR A 124 12.63 24.26 -7.95
CA THR A 124 13.75 24.26 -8.91
C THR A 124 13.37 24.79 -10.29
N GLY A 125 12.07 24.79 -10.63
CA GLY A 125 11.61 25.02 -11.99
C GLY A 125 11.79 23.82 -12.93
N TYR A 126 12.05 22.63 -12.38
CA TYR A 126 12.18 21.36 -13.10
C TYR A 126 11.26 20.27 -12.52
N TYR A 127 11.04 19.22 -13.30
CA TYR A 127 10.25 18.04 -12.94
C TYR A 127 10.84 16.77 -13.57
N GLY A 128 10.27 15.61 -13.22
CA GLY A 128 10.75 14.28 -13.63
C GLY A 128 11.37 13.51 -12.47
N ASP A 129 11.77 12.26 -12.71
CA ASP A 129 12.29 11.37 -11.65
C ASP A 129 13.66 11.82 -11.14
N ARG A 130 14.37 12.62 -11.93
CA ARG A 130 15.69 13.20 -11.62
C ARG A 130 15.72 14.71 -11.81
N CYS A 131 14.56 15.37 -11.90
CA CYS A 131 14.46 16.80 -12.18
C CYS A 131 15.12 17.19 -13.52
N GLU A 132 15.01 16.34 -14.53
CA GLU A 132 15.66 16.48 -15.84
C GLU A 132 14.88 17.37 -16.82
N HIS A 133 13.59 17.59 -16.58
CA HIS A 133 12.70 18.32 -17.48
C HIS A 133 12.38 19.71 -16.95
N LYS A 134 12.49 20.74 -17.79
CA LYS A 134 12.15 22.11 -17.39
C LYS A 134 10.63 22.28 -17.37
N CYS A 135 10.12 22.95 -16.35
CA CYS A 135 8.69 23.25 -16.26
C CYS A 135 8.23 24.14 -17.44
N PRO A 136 7.10 23.80 -18.09
CA PRO A 136 6.51 24.66 -19.10
C PRO A 136 6.01 25.95 -18.46
N LYS A 137 6.02 27.04 -19.24
CA LYS A 137 5.50 28.35 -18.80
C LYS A 137 3.99 28.32 -18.63
N ASP A 138 3.32 27.51 -19.45
CA ASP A 138 1.90 27.24 -19.34
C ASP A 138 1.74 26.09 -18.33
N LEU A 139 1.41 26.43 -17.08
CA LEU A 139 1.28 25.51 -15.93
C LEU A 139 0.08 24.54 -16.04
N SER A 140 -0.20 24.04 -17.24
CA SER A 140 -1.14 22.95 -17.46
C SER A 140 -0.48 21.64 -16.97
N ALA A 141 -0.60 21.37 -15.68
CA ALA A 141 -0.17 20.11 -15.09
C ALA A 141 -1.08 18.98 -15.61
N LYS A 142 -0.63 18.29 -16.66
CA LYS A 142 -1.33 17.12 -17.22
C LYS A 142 -0.93 15.81 -16.54
N GLU A 143 0.18 15.80 -15.79
CA GLU A 143 0.73 14.62 -15.15
C GLU A 143 1.10 14.88 -13.68
N PRO A 144 1.03 13.85 -12.80
CA PRO A 144 1.37 13.99 -11.38
C PRO A 144 2.80 14.48 -11.14
N LYS A 145 3.76 14.11 -12.01
CA LYS A 145 5.16 14.53 -11.88
C LYS A 145 5.36 16.04 -12.12
N MET A 146 4.43 16.69 -12.83
CA MET A 146 4.46 18.13 -13.05
C MET A 146 3.98 18.95 -11.85
N LEU A 147 3.52 18.30 -10.77
CA LEU A 147 3.09 18.99 -9.55
C LEU A 147 4.21 19.86 -8.96
N ALA A 148 5.47 19.44 -9.12
CA ALA A 148 6.64 20.23 -8.73
C ALA A 148 6.71 21.59 -9.44
N CYS A 149 6.14 21.73 -10.64
CA CYS A 149 6.08 22.98 -11.40
C CYS A 149 5.09 23.99 -10.85
N LEU A 150 4.14 23.57 -10.02
CA LEU A 150 3.17 24.46 -9.38
C LEU A 150 3.72 25.09 -8.09
N GLN A 151 4.91 24.68 -7.66
CA GLN A 151 5.57 25.07 -6.40
C GLN A 151 6.86 25.86 -6.67
N ILE A 152 6.90 26.62 -7.77
CA ILE A 152 8.03 27.50 -8.16
C ILE A 152 7.86 28.86 -7.49
#